data_AF-A0A5J4PBB7-F1
#
_entry.id   AF-A0A5J4PBB7-F1
#
_cell.length_a   1.000
_cell.length_b   1.000
_cell.length_c   1.000
_cell.angle_alpha   90.00
_cell.angle_beta   90.00
_cell.angle_gamma   90.00
#
_symmetry.space_group_name_H-M   'P 1'
#
loop_
_entity.id
_entity.type
_entity.pdbx_description
1 polymer ?
#
loop_
_entity_poly.entity_id
_entity_poly.type
_entity_poly.pdbx_seq_one_letter_code
_entity_poly.pdbx_strand_id
1 'polypeptide(L)'
;MPTFANEKRDIYLCRKLQNILPYFVAIIEKRRYVDYTKEFERLFTIVLESDFFNATSIKLSFTYQSETIEGASLNVFREHNKLYFKGNWSSPITMFNLIPELSNLLEIIQVASYNLAIVYICVAISTS
;
A
#
# COMPACT_ATOMS: atom_id res chain seq x y z
N MET A 1 -18.06 -1.70 10.38
CA MET A 1 -16.65 -1.90 10.75
C MET A 1 -16.04 -3.02 9.91
N PRO A 2 -14.77 -2.90 9.49
CA PRO A 2 -14.10 -3.99 8.79
C PRO A 2 -13.87 -5.18 9.75
N THR A 3 -13.93 -6.39 9.22
CA THR A 3 -13.50 -7.62 9.91
C THR A 3 -12.43 -8.32 9.08
N PHE A 4 -11.41 -8.85 9.75
CA PHE A 4 -10.23 -9.43 9.13
C PHE A 4 -10.08 -10.88 9.57
N ALA A 5 -10.06 -11.81 8.61
CA ALA A 5 -9.83 -13.22 8.89
C ALA A 5 -8.33 -13.53 8.80
N ASN A 6 -7.78 -14.16 9.84
CA ASN A 6 -6.38 -14.60 9.91
C ASN A 6 -5.39 -13.47 9.61
N GLU A 7 -5.62 -12.29 10.15
CA GLU A 7 -4.70 -11.16 9.92
C GLU A 7 -3.29 -11.47 10.43
N LYS A 8 -2.30 -11.13 9.62
CA LYS A 8 -0.88 -11.27 9.94
C LYS A 8 -0.14 -10.05 9.46
N ARG A 9 0.73 -9.50 10.31
CA ARG A 9 1.60 -8.40 9.93
C ARG A 9 2.57 -8.86 8.84
N ASP A 10 2.67 -8.07 7.78
CA ASP A 10 3.57 -8.31 6.65
C ASP A 10 4.76 -7.34 6.71
N ILE A 11 5.81 -7.77 7.40
CA ILE A 11 7.06 -7.01 7.50
C ILE A 11 7.86 -7.02 6.19
N TYR A 12 7.56 -7.94 5.27
CA TYR A 12 8.31 -8.09 4.03
C TYR A 12 7.93 -7.00 3.03
N LEU A 13 6.64 -6.67 2.94
CA LEU A 13 6.18 -5.57 2.10
C LEU A 13 6.82 -4.23 2.52
N CYS A 14 6.86 -3.93 3.82
CA CYS A 14 7.51 -2.73 4.35
C CYS A 14 8.99 -2.66 3.94
N ARG A 15 9.76 -3.74 4.14
CA ARG A 15 11.17 -3.82 3.74
C ARG A 15 11.37 -3.68 2.24
N LYS A 16 10.53 -4.33 1.44
CA LYS A 16 10.60 -4.22 -0.03
C LYS A 16 10.33 -2.78 -0.46
N LEU A 17 9.32 -2.11 0.10
CA LEU A 17 9.05 -0.70 -0.14
C LEU A 17 10.27 0.17 0.22
N GLN A 18 10.85 0.00 1.41
CA GLN A 18 12.06 0.74 1.81
C GLN A 18 13.22 0.56 0.83
N ASN A 19 13.44 -0.67 0.35
CA ASN A 19 14.52 -0.98 -0.59
C ASN A 19 14.34 -0.32 -1.97
N ILE A 20 13.09 -0.08 -2.39
CA ILE A 20 12.82 0.52 -3.69
C ILE A 20 12.70 2.04 -3.65
N LEU A 21 12.55 2.65 -2.46
CA LEU A 21 12.37 4.09 -2.29
C LEU A 21 13.46 4.94 -2.98
N PRO A 22 14.77 4.61 -2.92
CA PRO A 22 15.78 5.41 -3.60
C PRO A 22 15.54 5.53 -5.11
N TYR A 23 15.15 4.41 -5.76
CA TYR A 23 14.81 4.40 -7.18
C TYR A 23 13.54 5.20 -7.47
N PHE A 24 12.57 5.12 -6.57
CA PHE A 24 11.34 5.88 -6.71
C PHE A 24 11.57 7.39 -6.62
N VAL A 25 12.37 7.85 -5.65
CA VAL A 25 12.72 9.26 -5.50
C VAL A 25 13.51 9.76 -6.71
N ALA A 26 14.46 8.97 -7.23
CA ALA A 26 15.20 9.32 -8.45
C ALA A 26 14.27 9.52 -9.67
N ILE A 27 13.16 8.78 -9.75
CA ILE A 27 12.14 8.95 -10.80
C ILE A 27 11.34 10.24 -10.58
N ILE A 28 10.99 10.56 -9.33
CA ILE A 28 10.29 11.80 -8.97
C ILE A 28 11.16 13.04 -9.23
N GLU A 29 12.42 13.00 -8.81
CA GLU A 29 13.39 14.08 -8.92
C GLU A 29 13.55 14.55 -10.37
N LYS A 30 13.77 13.59 -11.29
CA LYS A 30 13.86 13.84 -12.74
C LYS A 30 12.65 14.57 -13.33
N ARG A 31 11.52 14.61 -12.61
CA ARG A 31 10.26 15.18 -13.09
C ARG A 31 9.81 16.42 -12.33
N ARG A 32 10.24 16.63 -11.08
CA ARG A 32 9.74 17.72 -10.22
C ARG A 32 10.81 18.71 -9.73
N TYR A 33 12.10 18.50 -10.00
CA TYR A 33 13.18 19.35 -9.45
C TYR A 33 13.08 19.54 -7.93
N VAL A 34 12.64 18.50 -7.21
CA VAL A 34 12.50 18.48 -5.75
C VAL A 34 13.83 18.06 -5.14
N ASP A 35 14.15 18.57 -3.94
CA ASP A 35 15.28 18.08 -3.16
C ASP A 35 15.11 16.58 -2.86
N TYR A 36 15.96 15.79 -3.52
CA TYR A 36 16.01 14.34 -3.42
C TYR A 36 16.05 13.87 -1.95
N THR A 37 16.85 14.53 -1.13
CA THR A 37 17.09 14.10 0.25
C THR A 37 15.83 14.24 1.08
N LYS A 38 15.18 15.41 0.95
CA LYS A 38 13.93 15.71 1.67
C LYS A 38 12.79 14.79 1.24
N GLU A 39 12.67 14.49 -0.06
CA GLU A 39 11.62 13.61 -0.56
C GLU A 39 11.85 12.15 -0.17
N PHE A 40 13.11 11.70 -0.18
CA PHE A 40 13.47 10.38 0.35
C PHE A 40 13.12 10.25 1.83
N GLU A 41 13.54 11.22 2.66
CA GLU A 41 13.24 11.22 4.10
C GLU A 41 11.74 11.20 4.38
N ARG A 42 10.96 12.01 3.64
CA ARG A 42 9.49 12.03 3.74
C ARG A 42 8.90 10.65 3.46
N LEU A 43 9.23 10.06 2.31
CA LEU A 43 8.69 8.77 1.90
C LEU A 43 9.15 7.62 2.80
N PHE A 44 10.42 7.66 3.24
CA PHE A 44 10.97 6.68 4.17
C PHE A 44 10.24 6.71 5.51
N THR A 45 9.98 7.91 6.04
CA THR A 45 9.22 8.10 7.28
C THR A 45 7.80 7.56 7.15
N ILE A 46 7.09 7.89 6.07
CA ILE A 46 5.74 7.36 5.81
C ILE A 46 5.74 5.83 5.81
N VAL A 47 6.65 5.19 5.08
CA VAL A 47 6.72 3.71 4.99
C VAL A 47 7.11 3.09 6.34
N LEU A 48 8.01 3.72 7.09
CA LEU A 48 8.46 3.25 8.40
C LEU A 48 7.34 3.31 9.45
N GLU A 49 6.53 4.36 9.42
CA GLU A 49 5.40 4.56 10.34
C GLU A 49 4.15 3.78 9.92
N SER A 50 4.16 3.14 8.74
CA SER A 50 3.04 2.36 8.23
C SER A 50 3.12 0.89 8.63
N ASP A 51 1.96 0.32 8.97
CA ASP A 51 1.81 -1.10 9.22
C ASP A 51 1.10 -1.78 8.06
N PHE A 52 1.65 -2.90 7.61
CA PHE A 52 1.07 -3.70 6.52
C PHE A 52 0.57 -5.02 7.08
N PHE A 53 -0.64 -5.42 6.68
CA PHE A 53 -1.29 -6.64 7.13
C PHE A 53 -1.85 -7.42 5.95
N ASN A 54 -1.51 -8.71 5.93
CA ASN A 54 -2.17 -9.68 5.07
C ASN A 54 -3.34 -10.32 5.82
N ALA A 55 -4.47 -10.50 5.14
CA ALA A 55 -5.60 -11.27 5.65
C ALA A 55 -6.11 -12.26 4.59
N THR A 56 -6.75 -13.36 5.02
CA THR A 56 -7.40 -14.29 4.07
C THR A 56 -8.74 -13.74 3.59
N SER A 57 -9.36 -12.86 4.37
CA SER A 57 -10.60 -12.16 4.02
C SER A 57 -10.67 -10.81 4.73
N ILE A 58 -11.21 -9.81 4.02
CA ILE A 58 -11.57 -8.50 4.56
C ILE A 58 -13.04 -8.28 4.22
N LYS A 59 -13.90 -8.02 5.21
CA LYS A 59 -15.34 -7.79 4.99
C LYS A 59 -15.78 -6.52 5.70
N LEU A 60 -16.64 -5.74 5.04
CA LEU A 60 -17.38 -4.68 5.72
C LEU A 60 -18.53 -5.33 6.48
N SER A 61 -18.48 -5.30 7.81
CA SER A 61 -19.52 -5.89 8.66
C SER A 61 -20.25 -4.82 9.45
N PHE A 62 -21.51 -5.07 9.77
CA PHE A 62 -22.33 -4.21 10.61
C PHE A 62 -22.84 -5.00 11.81
N THR A 63 -22.63 -4.49 13.01
CA THR A 63 -23.11 -5.14 14.23
C THR A 63 -24.30 -4.39 14.80
N TYR A 64 -25.41 -5.10 15.00
CA TYR A 64 -26.65 -4.57 15.55
C TYR A 64 -27.25 -5.59 16.51
N GLN A 65 -27.60 -5.16 17.72
CA GLN A 65 -28.18 -6.02 18.76
C GLN A 65 -27.43 -7.35 18.97
N SER A 66 -26.09 -7.30 19.00
CA SER A 66 -25.19 -8.46 19.14
C SER A 66 -25.13 -9.43 17.95
N GLU A 67 -25.84 -9.15 16.85
CA GLU A 67 -25.70 -9.87 15.59
C GLU A 67 -24.72 -9.14 14.66
N THR A 68 -23.84 -9.88 14.01
CA THR A 68 -22.92 -9.33 13.00
C THR A 68 -23.38 -9.74 11.62
N ILE A 69 -23.78 -8.74 10.83
CA ILE A 69 -24.17 -8.90 9.43
C ILE A 69 -22.93 -8.66 8.58
N GLU A 70 -22.46 -9.71 7.90
CA GLU A 70 -21.37 -9.60 6.95
C GLU A 70 -21.85 -8.94 5.66
N GLY A 71 -21.16 -7.90 5.23
CA GLY A 71 -21.39 -7.20 3.97
C GLY A 71 -20.33 -7.55 2.92
N ALA A 72 -20.05 -6.58 2.06
CA ALA A 72 -19.16 -6.77 0.91
C ALA A 72 -17.73 -7.15 1.32
N SER A 73 -17.14 -8.07 0.55
CA SER A 73 -15.72 -8.40 0.66
C SER A 73 -14.86 -7.34 -0.03
N LEU A 74 -13.74 -6.98 0.60
CA LEU A 74 -12.77 -6.04 0.07
C LEU A 74 -11.45 -6.74 -0.28
N ASN A 75 -10.74 -6.20 -1.27
CA ASN A 75 -9.39 -6.64 -1.61
C ASN A 75 -8.33 -5.89 -0.79
N VAL A 76 -8.57 -4.61 -0.51
CA VAL A 76 -7.69 -3.76 0.28
C VAL A 76 -8.55 -2.86 1.16
N PHE A 77 -8.05 -2.54 2.35
CA PHE A 77 -8.66 -1.60 3.28
C PHE A 77 -7.55 -0.81 3.98
N ARG A 78 -7.74 0.50 4.13
CA ARG A 78 -6.80 1.39 4.80
C ARG A 78 -7.47 2.04 6.00
N GLU A 79 -6.79 2.00 7.13
CA GLU A 79 -7.19 2.71 8.35
C GLU A 79 -5.97 3.43 8.91
N HIS A 80 -5.97 4.76 8.82
CA HIS A 80 -4.82 5.60 9.20
C HIS A 80 -3.52 5.16 8.49
N ASN A 81 -2.52 4.73 9.26
CA ASN A 81 -1.23 4.22 8.81
C ASN A 81 -1.23 2.70 8.60
N LYS A 82 -2.37 2.02 8.72
CA LYS A 82 -2.50 0.58 8.54
C LYS A 82 -3.08 0.27 7.18
N LEU A 83 -2.42 -0.62 6.45
CA LEU A 83 -2.86 -1.12 5.16
C LEU A 83 -3.11 -2.63 5.22
N TYR A 84 -4.35 -3.02 5.01
CA TYR A 84 -4.80 -4.40 5.01
C TYR A 84 -5.06 -4.85 3.57
N PHE A 85 -4.58 -6.03 3.19
CA PHE A 85 -4.82 -6.58 1.86
C PHE A 85 -5.07 -8.08 1.87
N LYS A 86 -5.91 -8.52 0.93
CA LYS A 86 -6.26 -9.91 0.72
C LYS A 86 -5.28 -10.55 -0.27
N GLY A 87 -4.68 -11.67 0.14
CA GLY A 87 -3.75 -12.44 -0.70
C GLY A 87 -2.31 -11.90 -0.69
N ASN A 88 -1.41 -12.52 -1.45
CA ASN A 88 0.01 -12.18 -1.41
C ASN A 88 0.30 -10.94 -2.26
N TRP A 89 1.01 -9.93 -1.72
CA TRP A 89 1.41 -8.74 -2.46
C TRP A 89 2.33 -9.04 -3.65
N SER A 90 3.06 -10.16 -3.64
CA SER A 90 3.86 -10.57 -4.79
C SER A 90 3.03 -11.05 -5.98
N SER A 91 1.73 -11.33 -5.77
CA SER A 91 0.81 -11.62 -6.86
C SER A 91 0.48 -10.35 -7.65
N PRO A 92 0.54 -10.37 -9.00
CA PRO A 92 0.20 -9.22 -9.82
C PRO A 92 -1.20 -8.66 -9.54
N ILE A 93 -2.18 -9.53 -9.27
CA ILE A 93 -3.57 -9.13 -9.00
C ILE A 93 -3.67 -8.37 -7.68
N THR A 94 -3.04 -8.89 -6.61
CA THR A 94 -3.04 -8.22 -5.31
C THR A 94 -2.30 -6.90 -5.38
N MET A 95 -1.14 -6.88 -6.04
CA MET A 95 -0.36 -5.67 -6.23
C MET A 95 -1.14 -4.60 -7.00
N PHE A 96 -1.87 -5.00 -8.06
CA PHE A 96 -2.73 -4.08 -8.80
C PHE A 96 -3.79 -3.42 -7.90
N ASN A 97 -4.39 -4.18 -6.99
CA ASN A 97 -5.33 -3.64 -6.01
C ASN A 97 -4.65 -2.75 -4.95
N LEU A 98 -3.37 -3.00 -4.63
CA LEU A 98 -2.58 -2.23 -3.67
C LEU A 98 -2.10 -0.88 -4.21
N ILE A 99 -1.84 -0.77 -5.52
CA ILE A 99 -1.35 0.46 -6.18
C ILE A 99 -2.06 1.73 -5.70
N PRO A 100 -3.40 1.86 -5.80
CA PRO A 100 -4.07 3.11 -5.43
C PRO A 100 -3.90 3.45 -3.96
N GLU A 101 -3.90 2.45 -3.07
CA GLU A 101 -3.76 2.67 -1.63
C GLU A 101 -2.33 3.02 -1.24
N LEU A 102 -1.32 2.39 -1.86
CA LEU A 102 0.08 2.78 -1.68
C LEU A 102 0.34 4.19 -2.23
N SER A 103 -0.28 4.54 -3.36
CA SER A 103 -0.19 5.89 -3.93
C SER A 103 -0.74 6.94 -2.97
N ASN A 104 -1.90 6.66 -2.37
CA ASN A 104 -2.54 7.51 -1.38
C ASN A 104 -1.72 7.61 -0.10
N LEU A 105 -1.19 6.47 0.38
CA LEU A 105 -0.35 6.41 1.59
C LEU A 105 0.90 7.27 1.45
N LEU A 106 1.57 7.19 0.30
CA LEU A 106 2.79 7.94 -0.01
C LEU A 106 2.52 9.40 -0.42
N GLU A 107 1.24 9.80 -0.45
CA GLU A 107 0.76 11.13 -0.85
C GLU A 107 1.26 11.55 -2.24
N ILE A 108 1.35 10.57 -3.16
CA ILE A 108 1.78 10.83 -4.53
C ILE A 108 0.56 11.32 -5.30
N ILE A 109 0.31 12.64 -5.25
CA ILE A 109 -0.85 13.26 -5.88
C ILE A 109 -0.77 13.06 -7.42
N GLN A 110 -1.84 12.46 -7.96
CA GLN A 110 -2.05 12.20 -9.39
C GLN A 110 -1.94 13.48 -10.23
N VAL A 111 -0.86 13.56 -10.99
CA VAL A 111 -0.88 14.07 -12.36
C VAL A 111 -0.67 12.84 -13.22
N ALA A 112 -1.41 12.71 -14.32
CA ALA A 112 -1.53 11.50 -15.16
C ALA A 112 -0.21 10.78 -15.50
N SER A 113 0.93 11.45 -15.37
CA SER A 113 2.29 10.95 -15.54
C SER A 113 2.83 10.03 -14.41
N TYR A 114 2.30 10.05 -13.18
CA TYR A 114 2.85 9.30 -12.02
C TYR A 114 2.39 7.84 -11.92
N ASN A 115 1.33 7.46 -12.62
CA ASN A 115 0.90 6.06 -12.71
C ASN A 115 2.02 5.16 -13.25
N LEU A 116 2.88 5.66 -14.15
CA LEU A 116 4.03 4.89 -14.65
C LEU A 116 5.09 4.61 -13.59
N ALA A 117 5.37 5.55 -12.68
CA ALA A 117 6.39 5.36 -11.65
C ALA A 117 5.92 4.33 -10.60
N ILE A 118 4.64 4.39 -10.23
CA ILE A 118 4.04 3.45 -9.29
C ILE A 118 3.83 2.08 -9.94
N VAL A 119 3.46 2.02 -11.22
CA VAL A 119 3.45 0.76 -11.98
C VAL A 119 4.86 0.17 -12.07
N TYR A 120 5.90 0.98 -12.31
CA TYR A 120 7.29 0.51 -12.31
C TYR A 120 7.73 -0.05 -10.96
N ILE A 121 7.36 0.63 -9.87
CA ILE A 121 7.57 0.15 -8.50
C ILE A 121 6.89 -1.20 -8.31
N CYS A 122 5.62 -1.31 -8.65
CA CYS A 122 4.82 -2.52 -8.44
C CYS A 122 5.35 -3.68 -9.29
N VAL A 123 5.79 -3.40 -10.52
CA VAL A 123 6.51 -4.36 -11.36
C VAL A 123 7.81 -4.78 -10.65
N ALA A 124 8.65 -3.84 -10.22
CA ALA A 124 9.91 -4.13 -9.55
C ALA A 124 9.74 -4.94 -8.25
N ILE A 125 8.69 -4.67 -7.48
CA ILE A 125 8.32 -5.45 -6.29
C ILE A 125 7.89 -6.87 -6.68
N SER A 126 7.12 -7.03 -7.76
CA SER A 126 6.56 -8.33 -8.19
C SER A 126 7.55 -9.24 -8.93
N THR A 127 8.62 -8.69 -9.52
CA THR A 127 9.59 -9.46 -10.33
C THR A 127 10.90 -9.78 -9.60
N SER A 128 10.98 -9.60 -8.27
CA SER A 128 12.21 -9.76 -7.47
C SER A 128 12.02 -10.49 -6.15
#